data_AF-A0A6H0IUP4-F1
#
_entry.id   AF-A0A6H0IUP4-F1
#
_cell.length_a   1.000
_cell.length_b   1.000
_cell.length_c   1.000
_cell.angle_alpha   90.00
_cell.angle_beta   90.00
_cell.angle_gamma   90.00
#
_symmetry.space_group_name_H-M   'P 1'
#
loop_
_entity.id
_entity.type
_entity.pdbx_description
1 polymer ?
#
loop_
_entity_poly.entity_id
_entity_poly.type
_entity_poly.pdbx_seq_one_letter_code
_entity_poly.pdbx_strand_id
1 'polypeptide(L)'
;MTSAELHHYWRQTLDAWTASGLSGAAFCKQHSLTYHQFVYWRRKLRGPGESPSRAGFARVAPVAHDDAADGLTVSLPGGVSITGLHAGNIELLGAVLRQL
;
A
#
# COMPACT_ATOMS: atom_id res chain seq x y z
N MET A 1 37.81 15.66 -4.74
CA MET A 1 36.93 15.61 -3.55
C MET A 1 37.44 14.52 -2.63
N THR A 2 37.71 14.86 -1.38
CA THR A 2 38.11 13.89 -0.36
C THR A 2 36.92 13.03 0.06
N SER A 3 37.17 11.88 0.69
CA SER A 3 36.12 10.98 1.18
C SER A 3 35.14 11.69 2.14
N ALA A 4 35.65 12.64 2.94
CA ALA A 4 34.86 13.42 3.89
C ALA A 4 33.91 14.42 3.19
N GLU A 5 34.36 15.09 2.15
CA GLU A 5 33.53 16.04 1.37
C GLU A 5 32.37 15.32 0.67
N LEU A 6 32.64 14.15 0.09
CA LEU A 6 31.59 13.31 -0.53
C LEU A 6 30.54 12.88 0.50
N HIS A 7 30.99 12.49 1.69
CA HIS A 7 30.08 12.10 2.77
C HIS A 7 29.17 13.26 3.21
N HIS A 8 29.72 14.47 3.32
CA HIS A 8 28.94 15.67 3.66
C HIS A 8 27.92 16.02 2.57
N TYR A 9 28.36 16.04 1.30
CA TYR A 9 27.52 16.31 0.15
C TYR A 9 26.32 15.35 0.06
N TRP A 10 26.58 14.05 0.18
CA TRP A 10 25.52 13.04 0.10
C TRP A 10 24.58 13.06 1.29
N ARG A 11 25.07 13.41 2.48
CA ARG A 11 24.21 13.61 3.65
C ARG A 11 23.25 14.78 3.43
N GLN A 12 23.75 15.94 3.01
CA GLN A 12 22.89 17.09 2.67
C GLN A 12 21.88 16.77 1.56
N THR A 13 22.30 16.02 0.55
CA THR A 13 21.44 15.61 -0.57
C THR A 13 20.30 14.70 -0.11
N LEU A 14 20.57 13.76 0.80
CA LEU A 14 19.54 12.89 1.37
C LEU A 14 18.61 13.62 2.33
N ASP A 15 19.11 14.61 3.07
CA ASP A 15 18.28 15.45 3.94
C ASP A 15 17.30 16.28 3.09
N ALA A 16 17.79 16.90 2.00
CA ALA A 16 16.96 17.62 1.03
C ALA A 16 15.93 16.70 0.35
N TRP A 17 16.34 15.48 -0.01
CA TRP A 17 15.42 14.48 -0.55
C TRP A 17 14.31 14.12 0.45
N THR A 18 14.66 13.88 1.71
CA THR A 18 13.70 13.53 2.77
C THR A 18 12.70 14.67 2.99
N ALA A 19 13.17 15.92 3.00
CA ALA A 19 12.32 17.11 3.10
C ALA A 19 11.41 17.31 1.87
N SER A 20 11.86 16.89 0.68
CA SER A 20 11.06 17.02 -0.55
C SER A 20 9.83 16.12 -0.60
N GLY A 21 9.82 15.01 0.14
CA GLY A 21 8.75 13.99 0.07
C GLY A 21 8.65 13.27 -1.27
N LEU A 22 9.56 13.52 -2.21
CA LEU A 22 9.56 12.91 -3.54
C LEU A 22 10.06 11.47 -3.49
N SER A 23 9.69 10.67 -4.48
CA SER A 23 10.34 9.37 -4.69
C SER A 23 11.81 9.58 -5.05
N GLY A 24 12.71 8.68 -4.61
CA GLY A 24 14.14 8.81 -4.89
C GLY A 24 14.47 8.92 -6.38
N ALA A 25 13.70 8.26 -7.24
CA ALA A 25 13.84 8.37 -8.69
C ALA A 25 13.42 9.76 -9.23
N ALA A 26 12.34 10.35 -8.71
CA ALA A 26 11.90 11.69 -9.08
C ALA A 26 12.91 12.76 -8.64
N PHE A 27 13.42 12.65 -7.41
CA PHE A 27 14.45 13.55 -6.89
C PHE A 27 15.74 13.46 -7.71
N CYS A 28 16.18 12.26 -8.07
CA CYS A 28 17.36 12.08 -8.92
C CYS A 28 17.18 12.71 -10.31
N LYS A 29 15.97 12.59 -10.90
CA LYS A 29 15.68 13.23 -12.19
C LYS A 29 15.71 14.76 -12.10
N GLN A 30 15.13 15.35 -11.05
CA GLN A 30 15.05 16.80 -10.88
C GLN A 30 16.43 17.44 -10.62
N HIS A 31 17.28 16.77 -9.86
CA HIS A 31 18.60 17.27 -9.47
C HIS A 31 19.74 16.73 -10.35
N SER A 32 19.41 16.06 -11.47
CA SER A 32 20.39 15.42 -12.38
C SER A 32 21.38 14.51 -11.65
N LEU A 33 20.90 13.79 -10.62
CA LEU A 33 21.71 12.88 -9.83
C LEU A 33 21.71 11.49 -10.44
N THR A 34 22.86 10.84 -10.36
CA THR A 34 23.01 9.46 -10.80
C THR A 34 22.33 8.51 -9.80
N TYR A 35 21.26 7.85 -10.25
CA TYR A 35 20.41 7.02 -9.38
C TYR A 35 21.16 5.94 -8.61
N HIS A 36 22.12 5.24 -9.24
CA HIS A 36 22.87 4.18 -8.56
C HIS A 36 23.76 4.72 -7.43
N GLN A 37 24.32 5.93 -7.58
CA GLN A 37 25.11 6.58 -6.54
C GLN A 37 24.21 6.98 -5.37
N PHE A 38 23.04 7.54 -5.68
CA PHE A 38 22.03 7.86 -4.68
C PHE A 38 21.63 6.65 -3.83
N VAL A 39 21.31 5.52 -4.47
CA VAL A 39 20.95 4.29 -3.74
C VAL A 39 22.13 3.78 -2.90
N TYR A 40 23.35 3.82 -3.43
CA TYR A 40 24.55 3.43 -2.70
C TYR A 40 24.75 4.28 -1.44
N TRP A 41 24.71 5.61 -1.57
CA TRP A 41 24.92 6.53 -0.45
C TRP A 41 23.77 6.49 0.55
N ARG A 42 22.53 6.32 0.08
CA ARG A 42 21.38 6.08 0.96
C ARG A 42 21.59 4.84 1.81
N ARG A 43 22.10 3.74 1.24
CA ARG A 43 22.40 2.51 2.00
C ARG A 43 23.59 2.70 2.94
N LYS A 44 24.63 3.40 2.50
CA LYS A 44 25.86 3.63 3.27
C LYS A 44 25.65 4.53 4.49
N LEU A 45 24.77 5.53 4.37
CA LEU A 45 24.45 6.49 5.42
C LEU A 45 23.29 6.05 6.32
N ARG A 46 22.64 4.93 5.98
CA ARG A 46 21.59 4.33 6.80
C ARG A 46 22.21 3.69 8.03
N GLY A 47 21.69 4.03 9.21
CA GLY A 47 22.19 3.48 10.48
C GLY A 47 22.04 1.95 10.56
N PRO A 48 22.87 1.27 11.36
CA PRO A 48 22.89 -0.20 11.47
C PRO A 48 21.59 -0.84 11.99
N GLY A 49 20.61 -0.05 12.44
CA GLY A 49 19.31 -0.55 12.91
C GLY A 49 18.20 -0.54 11.84
N GLU A 50 18.43 0.07 10.68
CA GLU A 50 17.39 0.26 9.67
C GLU A 50 17.64 -0.71 8.52
N SER A 51 17.35 -1.99 8.76
CA SER A 51 17.28 -2.96 7.68
C SER A 51 16.19 -2.53 6.70
N PRO A 52 16.37 -2.66 5.36
CA PRO A 52 15.25 -2.51 4.46
C PRO A 52 14.23 -3.55 4.89
N SER A 53 13.05 -3.11 5.34
CA SER A 53 11.91 -3.99 5.48
C SER A 53 11.78 -4.67 4.13
N ARG A 54 12.20 -5.93 4.06
CA ARG A 54 12.22 -6.72 2.85
C ARG A 54 10.84 -6.57 2.26
N ALA A 55 10.73 -5.93 1.09
CA ALA A 55 9.44 -5.64 0.48
C ALA A 55 8.63 -6.93 0.50
N GLY A 56 7.62 -6.96 1.36
CA GLY A 56 6.94 -8.17 1.80
C GLY A 56 5.48 -7.82 1.94
N PHE A 57 4.63 -8.83 1.80
CA PHE A 57 3.20 -8.64 1.89
C PHE A 57 2.84 -8.15 3.30
N ALA A 58 2.18 -6.99 3.37
CA ALA A 58 1.55 -6.53 4.60
C ALA A 58 0.29 -7.38 4.83
N ARG A 59 0.16 -8.01 6.00
CA ARG A 59 -1.05 -8.74 6.37
C ARG A 59 -2.18 -7.74 6.56
N VAL A 60 -3.13 -7.70 5.64
CA VAL A 60 -4.37 -6.93 5.82
C VAL A 60 -5.30 -7.75 6.69
N ALA A 61 -5.67 -7.22 7.86
CA ALA A 61 -6.79 -7.77 8.61
C ALA A 61 -8.08 -7.34 7.89
N PRO A 62 -9.01 -8.25 7.58
CA PRO A 62 -10.33 -7.84 7.11
C PRO A 62 -10.94 -6.96 8.20
N VAL A 63 -11.35 -5.75 7.83
CA VAL A 63 -12.23 -4.95 8.67
C VAL A 63 -13.50 -5.80 8.80
N ALA A 64 -13.77 -6.30 10.00
CA ALA A 64 -15.07 -6.85 10.30
C ALA A 64 -16.04 -5.68 10.09
N HIS A 65 -16.69 -5.67 8.93
CA HIS A 65 -17.87 -4.85 8.76
C HIS A 65 -18.86 -5.37 9.79
N ASP A 66 -19.28 -4.47 10.68
CA ASP A 66 -20.28 -4.71 11.73
C ASP A 66 -21.69 -4.89 11.12
N ASP A 67 -21.79 -5.41 9.89
CA ASP A 67 -23.00 -6.02 9.33
C ASP A 67 -23.15 -7.46 9.85
N ALA A 68 -22.74 -7.68 11.10
CA ALA A 68 -23.17 -8.80 11.93
C ALA A 68 -24.62 -8.61 12.40
N ALA A 69 -25.46 -7.97 11.57
CA ALA A 69 -26.90 -7.93 11.72
C ALA A 69 -27.51 -8.89 10.68
N ASP A 70 -27.42 -10.18 10.99
CA ASP A 70 -28.46 -11.17 10.69
C ASP A 70 -28.88 -11.31 9.21
N GLY A 71 -27.91 -11.20 8.30
CA GLY A 71 -28.13 -11.34 6.86
C GLY A 71 -27.99 -12.80 6.40
N LEU A 72 -29.08 -13.47 6.04
CA LEU A 72 -29.03 -14.78 5.39
C LEU A 72 -28.38 -14.64 4.00
N THR A 73 -27.57 -15.64 3.61
CA THR A 73 -26.97 -15.73 2.27
C THR A 73 -27.57 -16.91 1.52
N VAL A 74 -28.02 -16.67 0.28
CA VAL A 74 -28.56 -17.70 -0.62
C VAL A 74 -27.71 -17.77 -1.88
N SER A 75 -27.19 -18.96 -2.18
CA SER A 75 -26.45 -19.24 -3.41
C SER A 75 -27.34 -19.97 -4.40
N LEU A 76 -27.41 -19.49 -5.64
CA LEU A 76 -28.21 -20.05 -6.71
C LEU A 76 -27.36 -20.91 -7.67
N PRO A 77 -27.97 -21.89 -8.37
CA PRO A 77 -27.32 -22.58 -9.48
C PRO A 77 -26.90 -21.57 -10.55
N GLY A 78 -25.61 -21.51 -10.86
CA GLY A 78 -25.05 -20.49 -11.76
C GLY A 78 -24.03 -19.54 -11.11
N GLY A 79 -23.76 -19.71 -9.80
CA GLY A 79 -22.67 -18.99 -9.11
C GLY A 79 -23.06 -17.62 -8.57
N VAL A 80 -24.32 -17.23 -8.69
CA VAL A 80 -24.85 -16.01 -8.08
C VAL A 80 -25.06 -16.26 -6.59
N SER A 81 -24.57 -15.36 -5.74
CA SER A 81 -24.82 -15.38 -4.29
C SER A 81 -25.43 -14.06 -3.86
N ILE A 82 -26.57 -14.14 -3.17
CA ILE A 82 -27.30 -13.01 -2.62
C ILE A 82 -27.03 -12.98 -1.11
N THR A 83 -26.45 -11.90 -0.60
CA THR A 83 -26.07 -11.73 0.80
C THR A 83 -26.92 -10.63 1.46
N GLY A 84 -26.98 -10.62 2.80
CA GLY A 84 -27.65 -9.55 3.55
C GLY A 84 -29.18 -9.66 3.61
N LEU A 85 -29.75 -10.86 3.46
CA LEU A 85 -31.19 -11.06 3.50
C LEU A 85 -31.73 -10.98 4.95
N HIS A 86 -32.68 -10.10 5.19
CA HIS A 86 -33.33 -9.87 6.48
C HIS A 86 -34.85 -9.70 6.29
N ALA A 87 -35.64 -9.72 7.38
CA ALA A 87 -37.11 -9.69 7.32
C ALA A 87 -37.68 -8.54 6.46
N GLY A 88 -37.05 -7.36 6.47
CA GLY A 88 -37.46 -6.22 5.65
C GLY A 88 -37.16 -6.31 4.14
N ASN A 89 -36.33 -7.25 3.69
CA ASN A 89 -35.94 -7.37 2.27
C ASN A 89 -36.26 -8.74 1.65
N ILE A 90 -36.81 -9.68 2.43
CA ILE A 90 -37.11 -11.04 1.95
C ILE A 90 -38.16 -11.08 0.84
N GLU A 91 -39.09 -10.11 0.80
CA GLU A 91 -40.05 -10.00 -0.30
C GLU A 91 -39.38 -9.64 -1.63
N LEU A 92 -38.27 -8.88 -1.59
CA LEU A 92 -37.48 -8.56 -2.77
C LEU A 92 -36.79 -9.79 -3.34
N LEU A 93 -36.38 -10.75 -2.50
CA LEU A 93 -35.83 -12.02 -2.97
C LEU A 93 -36.82 -12.76 -3.86
N GLY A 94 -38.09 -12.83 -3.46
CA GLY A 94 -39.15 -13.44 -4.27
C GLY A 94 -39.45 -12.70 -5.57
N ALA A 95 -39.25 -11.39 -5.62
CA ALA A 95 -39.36 -10.60 -6.86
C ALA A 95 -38.17 -10.88 -7.81
N VAL A 96 -36.95 -10.91 -7.28
CA VAL A 96 -35.73 -11.19 -8.06
C VAL A 96 -35.74 -12.61 -8.63
N LEU A 97 -36.13 -13.61 -7.82
CA LEU A 97 -36.22 -15.00 -8.26
C LEU A 97 -37.27 -15.24 -9.36
N ARG A 98 -38.30 -14.39 -9.47
CA ARG A 98 -39.33 -14.49 -10.51
C ARG A 98 -38.90 -13.88 -11.86
N GLN A 99 -37.84 -13.08 -11.88
CA GLN A 99 -37.31 -12.45 -13.09
C GLN A 99 -36.12 -13.22 -13.68
N LEU A 100 -35.67 -14.28 -13.00
CA LEU A 100 -34.69 -15.25 -13.47
C LEU A 100 -35.39 -16.46 -14.07
#